data_AF-A0A7J4EF50-F1
#
_entry.id   AF-A0A7J4EF50-F1
#
_cell.length_a   1.000
_cell.length_b   1.000
_cell.length_c   1.000
_cell.angle_alpha   90.00
_cell.angle_beta   90.00
_cell.angle_gamma   90.00
#
_symmetry.space_group_name_H-M   'P 1'
#
loop_
_entity.id
_entity.type
_entity.pdbx_description
1 polymer ?
#
loop_
_entity_poly.entity_id
_entity_poly.type
_entity_poly.pdbx_seq_one_letter_code
_entity_poly.pdbx_strand_id
1 'polypeptide(L)'
;MEGSIIVIAMLLFAISIASAATFTGKSEVSGVGYVYETGDLQTHPGDFKLNRATALSHQGSGNYYIKQEISYRKYSVKVNEEMNLTYSAVNYTIGSSTLNLSSKWNANICNKNYKSVYKWKTAFSERYGYADHLEKDTYSYVSSSKSTLTIDSAVNGTAHIGAILKHKKSSVNIELSEDYVGNFTLNEELILVRKLRK
;
A
#
# COMPACT_ATOMS: atom_id res chain seq x y z
N MET A 1 17.25 -34.60 -7.98
CA MET A 1 17.71 -33.20 -7.91
C MET A 1 16.53 -32.34 -8.29
N GLU A 2 15.71 -31.99 -7.31
CA GLU A 2 14.58 -31.09 -7.51
C GLU A 2 15.15 -29.68 -7.60
N GLY A 3 15.04 -29.08 -8.79
CA GLY A 3 15.51 -27.74 -9.04
C GLY A 3 14.71 -26.76 -8.18
N SER A 4 15.40 -26.07 -7.26
CA SER A 4 14.83 -24.93 -6.56
C SER A 4 14.50 -23.86 -7.59
N ILE A 5 13.20 -23.67 -7.85
CA ILE A 5 12.71 -22.59 -8.72
C ILE A 5 13.01 -21.28 -7.99
N ILE A 6 13.90 -20.48 -8.57
CA ILE A 6 14.15 -19.10 -8.15
C ILE A 6 12.94 -18.27 -8.58
N VAL A 7 11.98 -18.07 -7.69
CA VAL A 7 10.96 -17.02 -7.86
C VAL A 7 11.45 -15.78 -7.13
N ILE A 8 12.34 -15.02 -7.77
CA ILE A 8 12.46 -13.60 -7.43
C ILE A 8 11.25 -12.93 -8.09
N ALA A 9 10.14 -12.86 -7.36
CA ALA A 9 8.96 -12.12 -7.80
C ALA A 9 9.26 -10.61 -7.68
N MET A 10 10.09 -10.09 -8.59
CA MET A 10 10.29 -8.66 -8.75
C MET A 10 9.12 -8.14 -9.58
N LEU A 11 7.97 -7.93 -8.94
CA LEU A 11 6.77 -7.38 -9.57
C LEU A 11 6.91 -5.85 -9.68
N LEU A 12 7.66 -5.38 -10.67
CA LEU A 12 7.80 -3.95 -10.98
C LEU A 12 6.60 -3.50 -11.83
N PHE A 13 5.56 -2.99 -11.19
CA PHE A 13 4.48 -2.28 -11.89
C PHE A 13 4.79 -0.78 -11.99
N ALA A 14 5.65 -0.40 -12.94
CA ALA A 14 5.77 0.99 -13.39
C ALA A 14 4.79 1.26 -14.53
N ILE A 15 3.48 1.36 -14.23
CA ILE A 15 2.48 1.66 -15.27
C ILE A 15 2.23 3.16 -15.31
N SER A 16 2.87 3.84 -16.28
CA SER A 16 2.48 5.18 -16.70
C SER A 16 1.24 5.09 -17.59
N ILE A 17 0.06 5.26 -16.99
CA ILE A 17 -1.21 5.21 -17.71
C ILE A 17 -1.49 6.57 -18.36
N ALA A 18 -0.82 6.87 -19.48
CA ALA A 18 -1.02 8.15 -20.18
C ALA A 18 -2.40 8.24 -20.87
N SER A 19 -3.15 7.14 -21.04
CA SER A 19 -4.38 7.13 -21.84
C SER A 19 -5.56 6.29 -21.34
N ALA A 20 -5.40 5.41 -20.32
CA ALA A 20 -6.55 4.62 -19.85
C ALA A 20 -7.39 5.44 -18.85
N ALA A 21 -8.65 5.72 -19.22
CA ALA A 21 -9.66 6.33 -18.35
C ALA A 21 -9.94 5.50 -17.07
N THR A 22 -9.54 4.22 -17.12
CA THR A 22 -9.68 3.23 -16.06
C THR A 22 -8.53 2.23 -16.14
N PHE A 23 -7.98 1.84 -15.00
CA PHE A 23 -7.04 0.72 -14.87
C PHE A 23 -7.52 -0.19 -13.74
N THR A 24 -7.35 -1.49 -13.88
CA THR A 24 -7.56 -2.43 -12.78
C THR A 24 -6.49 -3.49 -12.85
N GLY A 25 -5.76 -3.66 -11.75
CA GLY A 25 -4.73 -4.69 -11.58
C GLY A 25 -5.13 -5.60 -10.44
N LYS A 26 -4.86 -6.89 -10.59
CA LYS A 26 -5.02 -7.91 -9.56
C LYS A 26 -3.74 -8.73 -9.52
N SER A 27 -3.24 -8.98 -8.32
CA SER A 27 -2.13 -9.89 -8.08
C SER A 27 -2.41 -10.70 -6.84
N GLU A 28 -1.94 -11.95 -6.86
CA GLU A 28 -1.94 -12.84 -5.72
C GLU A 28 -0.66 -13.66 -5.79
N VAL A 29 0.08 -13.68 -4.69
CA VAL A 29 1.35 -14.40 -4.59
C VAL A 29 1.50 -14.95 -3.18
N SER A 30 1.97 -16.19 -3.09
CA SER A 30 2.31 -16.81 -1.82
C SER A 30 3.54 -17.70 -1.96
N GLY A 31 4.23 -17.94 -0.85
CA GLY A 31 5.40 -18.81 -0.82
C GLY A 31 6.31 -18.54 0.36
N VAL A 32 7.54 -19.03 0.23
CA VAL A 32 8.62 -18.84 1.19
C VAL A 32 9.81 -18.24 0.45
N GLY A 33 10.28 -17.09 0.89
CA GLY A 33 11.40 -16.44 0.22
C GLY A 33 11.61 -14.99 0.63
N TYR A 34 12.31 -14.25 -0.22
CA TYR A 34 12.52 -12.82 -0.09
C TYR A 34 11.63 -12.07 -1.07
N VAL A 35 10.85 -11.10 -0.57
CA VAL A 35 9.98 -10.23 -1.36
C VAL A 35 10.58 -8.83 -1.37
N TYR A 36 10.58 -8.23 -2.56
CA TYR A 36 10.81 -6.80 -2.76
C TYR A 36 9.89 -6.32 -3.87
N GLU A 37 8.85 -5.60 -3.48
CA GLU A 37 7.86 -5.00 -4.35
C GLU A 37 7.80 -3.50 -4.08
N THR A 38 7.74 -2.73 -5.16
CA THR A 38 7.48 -1.29 -5.12
C THR A 38 6.57 -0.96 -6.29
N GLY A 39 5.50 -0.22 -6.04
CA GLY A 39 4.57 0.22 -7.06
C GLY A 39 4.23 1.68 -6.88
N ASP A 40 4.52 2.48 -7.90
CA ASP A 40 4.08 3.87 -8.00
C ASP A 40 3.10 3.99 -9.16
N LEU A 41 1.80 3.94 -8.83
CA LEU A 41 0.73 4.01 -9.82
C LEU A 41 0.20 5.43 -9.86
N GLN A 42 0.51 6.15 -10.94
CA GLN A 42 0.09 7.54 -11.15
C GLN A 42 -0.70 7.70 -12.44
N THR A 43 -1.76 8.50 -12.40
CA THR A 43 -2.64 8.66 -13.56
C THR A 43 -2.10 9.59 -14.66
N HIS A 44 -0.99 10.31 -14.46
CA HIS A 44 -0.35 11.16 -15.48
C HIS A 44 1.10 11.53 -15.08
N PRO A 45 2.14 11.12 -15.82
CA PRO A 45 3.47 11.71 -15.68
C PRO A 45 3.46 13.16 -16.18
N GLY A 46 4.03 14.09 -15.42
CA GLY A 46 4.21 15.48 -15.84
C GLY A 46 3.01 16.42 -15.67
N ASP A 47 1.79 15.92 -15.38
CA ASP A 47 0.66 16.77 -15.01
C ASP A 47 0.32 16.69 -13.52
N PHE A 48 1.02 17.53 -12.74
CA PHE A 48 0.78 17.72 -11.30
C PHE A 48 -0.67 18.12 -10.97
N LYS A 49 -1.49 18.50 -11.97
CA LYS A 49 -2.89 18.86 -11.77
C LYS A 49 -3.81 17.66 -11.56
N LEU A 50 -3.41 16.43 -11.90
CA LEU A 50 -4.22 15.22 -11.77
C LEU A 50 -3.71 14.24 -10.70
N ASN A 51 -2.76 14.67 -9.87
CA ASN A 51 -1.94 13.87 -8.93
C ASN A 51 -2.74 12.93 -8.01
N ARG A 52 -3.20 11.82 -8.58
CA ARG A 52 -3.73 10.64 -7.91
C ARG A 52 -2.64 9.60 -8.02
N ALA A 53 -2.21 9.15 -6.85
CA ALA A 53 -1.08 8.28 -6.72
C ALA A 53 -1.43 7.24 -5.67
N THR A 54 -1.12 5.99 -5.98
CA THR A 54 -0.95 4.94 -4.97
C THR A 54 0.52 4.62 -5.00
N ALA A 55 1.17 4.77 -3.86
CA ALA A 55 2.51 4.27 -3.62
C ALA A 55 2.39 3.05 -2.71
N LEU A 56 2.90 1.91 -3.15
CA LEU A 56 2.94 0.68 -2.37
C LEU A 56 4.36 0.13 -2.31
N SER A 57 4.71 -0.52 -1.20
CA SER A 57 5.98 -1.22 -1.09
C SER A 57 5.90 -2.35 -0.07
N HIS A 58 6.40 -3.51 -0.45
CA HIS A 58 6.49 -4.71 0.39
C HIS A 58 7.94 -5.21 0.38
N GLN A 59 8.50 -5.42 1.55
CA GLN A 59 9.86 -5.94 1.68
C GLN A 59 9.99 -6.84 2.89
N GLY A 60 10.59 -8.02 2.72
CA GLY A 60 10.90 -8.90 3.84
C GLY A 60 11.27 -10.31 3.39
N SER A 61 11.62 -11.14 4.36
CA SER A 61 11.91 -12.56 4.14
C SER A 61 11.04 -13.45 5.03
N GLY A 62 10.65 -14.59 4.49
CA GLY A 62 9.98 -15.66 5.22
C GLY A 62 8.76 -16.19 4.47
N ASN A 63 7.75 -16.60 5.23
CA ASN A 63 6.46 -17.01 4.66
C ASN A 63 5.65 -15.76 4.30
N TYR A 64 5.06 -15.76 3.11
CA TYR A 64 4.22 -14.65 2.67
C TYR A 64 2.99 -15.15 1.91
N TYR A 65 1.89 -14.42 2.12
CA TYR A 65 0.70 -14.38 1.30
C TYR A 65 0.38 -12.91 1.07
N ILE A 66 0.27 -12.49 -0.19
CA ILE A 66 -0.06 -11.12 -0.58
C ILE A 66 -1.07 -11.20 -1.71
N LYS A 67 -2.24 -10.58 -1.50
CA LYS A 67 -3.28 -10.45 -2.52
C LYS A 67 -3.72 -9.00 -2.60
N GLN A 68 -3.69 -8.46 -3.80
CA GLN A 68 -3.87 -7.04 -4.03
C GLN A 68 -4.79 -6.82 -5.24
N GLU A 69 -5.75 -5.91 -5.07
CA GLU A 69 -6.58 -5.40 -6.16
C GLU A 69 -6.54 -3.87 -6.16
N ILE A 70 -6.08 -3.29 -7.25
CA ILE A 70 -6.00 -1.84 -7.42
C ILE A 70 -6.89 -1.44 -8.59
N SER A 71 -7.79 -0.48 -8.38
CA SER A 71 -8.66 0.07 -9.42
C SER A 71 -8.57 1.58 -9.48
N TYR A 72 -8.15 2.09 -10.63
CA TYR A 72 -8.18 3.50 -10.97
C TYR A 72 -9.38 3.78 -11.86
N ARG A 73 -10.13 4.83 -11.51
CA ARG A 73 -11.20 5.39 -12.33
C ARG A 73 -11.02 6.89 -12.48
N LYS A 74 -11.79 7.48 -13.39
CA LYS A 74 -11.76 8.92 -13.72
C LYS A 74 -11.79 9.86 -12.52
N TYR A 75 -12.34 9.48 -11.36
CA TYR A 75 -12.41 10.33 -10.16
C TYR A 75 -12.09 9.64 -8.84
N SER A 76 -11.67 8.37 -8.88
CA SER A 76 -11.43 7.59 -7.68
C SER A 76 -10.29 6.60 -7.84
N VAL A 77 -9.66 6.26 -6.73
CA VAL A 77 -8.69 5.17 -6.62
C VAL A 77 -9.17 4.26 -5.50
N LYS A 78 -9.20 2.96 -5.79
CA LYS A 78 -9.55 1.91 -4.83
C LYS A 78 -8.36 0.95 -4.72
N VAL A 79 -8.02 0.57 -3.50
CA VAL A 79 -7.07 -0.50 -3.20
C VAL A 79 -7.72 -1.44 -2.19
N ASN A 80 -7.68 -2.73 -2.49
CA ASN A 80 -7.92 -3.80 -1.54
C ASN A 80 -6.61 -4.56 -1.38
N GLU A 81 -6.21 -4.85 -0.16
CA GLU A 81 -4.97 -5.58 0.09
C GLU A 81 -5.06 -6.47 1.33
N GLU A 82 -4.91 -7.77 1.07
CA GLU A 82 -4.93 -8.84 2.06
C GLU A 82 -3.51 -9.41 2.17
N MET A 83 -2.97 -9.50 3.38
CA MET A 83 -1.64 -10.06 3.62
C MET A 83 -1.60 -10.95 4.85
N ASN A 84 -0.76 -11.98 4.77
CA ASN A 84 -0.32 -12.75 5.92
C ASN A 84 1.17 -13.04 5.77
N LEU A 85 1.99 -12.41 6.61
CA LEU A 85 3.44 -12.40 6.53
C LEU A 85 4.02 -12.90 7.85
N THR A 86 4.97 -13.82 7.76
CA THR A 86 5.72 -14.30 8.92
C THR A 86 7.20 -14.31 8.60
N TYR A 87 7.99 -13.63 9.43
CA TYR A 87 9.43 -13.47 9.22
C TYR A 87 10.17 -14.79 9.44
N SER A 88 11.07 -15.10 8.52
CA SER A 88 12.15 -16.06 8.73
C SER A 88 13.32 -15.74 7.79
N ALA A 89 14.54 -16.11 8.20
CA ALA A 89 15.70 -16.02 7.33
C ALA A 89 15.60 -17.10 6.24
N VAL A 90 15.98 -16.74 5.01
CA VAL A 90 15.93 -17.64 3.86
C VAL A 90 17.33 -17.78 3.26
N ASN A 91 17.69 -19.01 2.88
CA ASN A 91 18.98 -19.33 2.28
C ASN A 91 18.79 -19.79 0.85
N TYR A 92 19.58 -19.24 -0.07
CA TYR A 92 19.58 -19.61 -1.48
C TYR A 92 20.96 -20.10 -1.90
N THR A 93 21.03 -21.29 -2.49
CA THR A 93 22.27 -21.82 -3.06
C THR A 93 22.37 -21.44 -4.53
N ILE A 94 23.40 -20.67 -4.90
CA ILE A 94 23.67 -20.23 -6.27
C ILE A 94 25.06 -20.76 -6.66
N GLY A 95 25.07 -21.83 -7.47
CA GLY A 95 26.31 -22.55 -7.77
C GLY A 95 26.92 -23.16 -6.51
N SER A 96 28.14 -22.76 -6.15
CA SER A 96 28.83 -23.16 -4.92
C SER A 96 28.66 -22.16 -3.76
N SER A 97 27.98 -21.03 -3.98
CA SER A 97 27.80 -19.98 -2.98
C SER A 97 26.43 -20.06 -2.32
N THR A 98 26.35 -19.74 -1.03
CA THR A 98 25.09 -19.59 -0.30
C THR A 98 24.82 -18.12 -0.01
N LEU A 99 23.68 -17.62 -0.47
CA LEU A 99 23.17 -16.29 -0.18
C LEU A 99 22.16 -16.39 0.96
N ASN A 100 22.46 -15.75 2.09
CA ASN A 100 21.53 -15.61 3.22
C ASN A 100 20.81 -14.26 3.10
N LEU A 101 19.48 -14.29 3.03
CA LEU A 101 18.64 -13.10 3.07
C LEU A 101 17.79 -13.12 4.34
N SER A 102 17.88 -12.05 5.11
CA SER A 102 17.20 -11.92 6.40
C SER A 102 16.71 -10.49 6.57
N SER A 103 15.41 -10.28 6.44
CA SER A 103 14.77 -8.98 6.63
C SER A 103 13.40 -9.17 7.26
N LYS A 104 13.14 -8.45 8.36
CA LYS A 104 11.76 -8.34 8.88
C LYS A 104 10.86 -7.65 7.85
N TRP A 105 9.57 -7.86 7.99
CA TRP A 105 8.58 -7.34 7.06
C TRP A 105 8.37 -5.84 7.22
N ASN A 106 8.38 -5.14 6.09
CA ASN A 106 7.94 -3.76 5.94
C ASN A 106 6.89 -3.74 4.83
N ALA A 107 5.75 -3.12 5.11
CA ALA A 107 4.67 -2.96 4.15
C ALA A 107 4.15 -1.53 4.22
N ASN A 108 3.91 -0.91 3.08
CA ASN A 108 3.44 0.46 3.00
C ASN A 108 2.41 0.57 1.90
N ILE A 109 1.32 1.25 2.19
CA ILE A 109 0.37 1.74 1.21
C ILE A 109 0.08 3.22 1.49
N CYS A 110 0.14 4.03 0.44
CA CYS A 110 -0.27 5.42 0.51
C CYS A 110 -1.14 5.78 -0.70
N ASN A 111 -2.42 6.01 -0.43
CA ASN A 111 -3.41 6.29 -1.45
C ASN A 111 -3.83 7.77 -1.39
N LYS A 112 -3.61 8.48 -2.50
CA LYS A 112 -3.73 9.94 -2.56
C LYS A 112 -4.65 10.38 -3.69
N ASN A 113 -5.47 11.39 -3.41
CA ASN A 113 -6.22 12.14 -4.41
C ASN A 113 -5.99 13.64 -4.23
N TYR A 114 -5.02 14.17 -4.98
CA TYR A 114 -4.64 15.58 -4.95
C TYR A 114 -5.00 16.33 -6.22
N LYS A 115 -5.95 15.81 -7.02
CA LYS A 115 -6.36 16.45 -8.27
C LYS A 115 -6.68 17.93 -8.03
N SER A 116 -5.88 18.79 -8.65
CA SER A 116 -5.79 20.21 -8.35
C SER A 116 -7.07 20.99 -8.66
N VAL A 117 -7.90 20.46 -9.57
CA VAL A 117 -9.23 20.99 -9.87
C VAL A 117 -10.15 20.89 -8.64
N TYR A 118 -9.90 19.94 -7.75
CA TYR A 118 -10.62 19.86 -6.49
C TYR A 118 -10.02 20.84 -5.48
N LYS A 119 -10.91 21.50 -4.74
CA LYS A 119 -10.53 22.37 -3.63
C LYS A 119 -9.96 21.57 -2.45
N TRP A 120 -10.17 20.25 -2.43
CA TRP A 120 -9.75 19.35 -1.36
C TRP A 120 -8.66 18.38 -1.83
N LYS A 121 -7.68 18.17 -0.97
CA LYS A 121 -6.64 17.15 -1.09
C LYS A 121 -6.87 16.10 -0.01
N THR A 122 -6.84 14.82 -0.38
CA THR A 122 -6.93 13.73 0.60
C THR A 122 -5.84 12.70 0.38
N ALA A 123 -5.32 12.18 1.48
CA ALA A 123 -4.43 11.04 1.49
C ALA A 123 -4.74 10.15 2.70
N PHE A 124 -4.58 8.86 2.48
CA PHE A 124 -4.44 7.87 3.54
C PHE A 124 -3.06 7.24 3.45
N SER A 125 -2.50 6.89 4.59
CA SER A 125 -1.23 6.20 4.72
C SER A 125 -1.37 5.12 5.76
N GLU A 126 -0.89 3.93 5.43
CA GLU A 126 -0.77 2.80 6.33
C GLU A 126 0.62 2.23 6.10
N ARG A 127 1.41 2.11 7.17
CA ARG A 127 2.75 1.56 7.12
C ARG A 127 2.96 0.60 8.26
N TYR A 128 3.55 -0.54 7.97
CA TYR A 128 4.03 -1.50 8.94
C TYR A 128 5.53 -1.63 8.77
N GLY A 129 6.25 -1.74 9.87
CA GLY A 129 7.70 -1.83 9.87
C GLY A 129 8.22 -2.84 10.88
N TYR A 130 9.36 -3.43 10.54
CA TYR A 130 10.07 -4.39 11.40
C TYR A 130 9.18 -5.52 11.94
N ALA A 131 8.21 -5.96 11.15
CA ALA A 131 7.23 -6.94 11.58
C ALA A 131 7.79 -8.36 11.52
N ASP A 132 7.71 -9.07 12.65
CA ASP A 132 7.93 -10.52 12.72
C ASP A 132 6.69 -11.28 12.22
N HIS A 133 5.50 -10.71 12.45
CA HIS A 133 4.23 -11.19 11.95
C HIS A 133 3.35 -10.01 11.55
N LEU A 134 2.70 -10.09 10.40
CA LEU A 134 1.72 -9.12 9.91
C LEU A 134 0.60 -9.86 9.19
N GLU A 135 -0.59 -9.85 9.78
CA GLU A 135 -1.83 -10.23 9.11
C GLU A 135 -2.67 -8.96 8.95
N LYS A 136 -3.16 -8.69 7.74
CA LYS A 136 -4.02 -7.52 7.51
C LYS A 136 -4.99 -7.69 6.35
N ASP A 137 -6.12 -7.00 6.46
CA ASP A 137 -7.04 -6.69 5.37
C ASP A 137 -7.28 -5.16 5.34
N THR A 138 -6.87 -4.54 4.22
CA THR A 138 -7.01 -3.10 4.00
C THR A 138 -7.98 -2.84 2.86
N TYR A 139 -8.96 -1.97 3.11
CA TYR A 139 -9.74 -1.30 2.08
C TYR A 139 -9.43 0.19 2.06
N SER A 140 -8.94 0.72 0.94
CA SER A 140 -8.69 2.15 0.75
C SER A 140 -9.41 2.67 -0.47
N TYR A 141 -10.32 3.63 -0.29
CA TYR A 141 -11.03 4.31 -1.36
C TYR A 141 -10.87 5.82 -1.22
N VAL A 142 -10.27 6.46 -2.23
CA VAL A 142 -10.18 7.92 -2.29
C VAL A 142 -10.94 8.45 -3.50
N SER A 143 -11.84 9.40 -3.27
CA SER A 143 -12.60 10.06 -4.34
C SER A 143 -12.66 11.57 -4.18
N SER A 144 -13.37 12.25 -5.08
CA SER A 144 -13.59 13.71 -5.02
C SER A 144 -14.63 14.15 -3.98
N SER A 145 -15.44 13.24 -3.42
CA SER A 145 -16.51 13.59 -2.47
C SER A 145 -16.37 12.89 -1.12
N LYS A 146 -16.15 11.58 -1.13
CA LYS A 146 -16.00 10.72 0.05
C LYS A 146 -14.75 9.87 -0.08
N SER A 147 -13.93 9.82 0.96
CA SER A 147 -12.81 8.89 1.05
C SER A 147 -12.96 8.03 2.31
N THR A 148 -12.62 6.75 2.20
CA THR A 148 -12.71 5.76 3.28
C THR A 148 -11.42 4.95 3.35
N LEU A 149 -10.95 4.70 4.56
CA LEU A 149 -9.92 3.71 4.87
C LEU A 149 -10.50 2.76 5.92
N THR A 150 -10.38 1.46 5.69
CA THR A 150 -10.73 0.42 6.66
C THR A 150 -9.52 -0.47 6.82
N ILE A 151 -9.14 -0.73 8.06
CA ILE A 151 -8.00 -1.56 8.44
C ILE A 151 -8.48 -2.59 9.45
N ASP A 152 -8.19 -3.85 9.19
CA ASP A 152 -8.22 -4.93 10.17
C ASP A 152 -6.84 -5.59 10.16
N SER A 153 -6.09 -5.55 11.25
CA SER A 153 -4.75 -6.12 11.29
C SER A 153 -4.34 -6.68 12.64
N ALA A 154 -3.46 -7.69 12.59
CA ALA A 154 -2.73 -8.24 13.72
C ALA A 154 -1.23 -8.15 13.44
N VAL A 155 -0.50 -7.50 14.34
CA VAL A 155 0.88 -7.07 14.09
C VAL A 155 1.77 -7.42 15.28
N ASN A 156 2.92 -8.00 15.00
CA ASN A 156 4.06 -8.02 15.91
C ASN A 156 5.21 -7.21 15.28
N GLY A 157 5.29 -5.93 15.61
CA GLY A 157 6.18 -4.98 14.96
C GLY A 157 5.80 -3.53 15.24
N THR A 158 5.82 -2.70 14.21
CA THR A 158 5.41 -1.29 14.27
C THR A 158 4.34 -1.00 13.23
N ALA A 159 3.44 -0.06 13.51
CA ALA A 159 2.49 0.47 12.54
C ALA A 159 2.40 1.99 12.63
N HIS A 160 2.13 2.62 11.49
CA HIS A 160 1.81 4.05 11.37
C HIS A 160 0.58 4.21 10.49
N ILE A 161 -0.48 4.77 11.04
CA ILE A 161 -1.72 5.08 10.33
C ILE A 161 -1.87 6.60 10.23
N GLY A 162 -2.18 7.10 9.03
CA GLY A 162 -2.27 8.52 8.77
C GLY A 162 -3.39 8.88 7.81
N ALA A 163 -4.03 10.02 8.07
CA ALA A 163 -5.05 10.57 7.20
C ALA A 163 -4.90 12.09 7.08
N ILE A 164 -5.06 12.61 5.87
CA ILE A 164 -4.98 14.04 5.59
C ILE A 164 -6.20 14.48 4.79
N LEU A 165 -6.84 15.57 5.21
CA LEU A 165 -7.82 16.32 4.44
C LEU A 165 -7.46 17.81 4.48
N LYS A 166 -6.99 18.36 3.36
CA LYS A 166 -6.56 19.77 3.26
C LYS A 166 -7.40 20.51 2.23
N HIS A 167 -7.93 21.68 2.57
CA HIS A 167 -8.60 22.56 1.62
C HIS A 167 -7.64 23.65 1.10
N LYS A 168 -7.63 23.90 -0.21
CA LYS A 168 -6.70 24.84 -0.85
C LYS A 168 -6.87 26.30 -0.44
N LYS A 169 -8.08 26.71 -0.04
CA LYS A 169 -8.47 28.11 0.18
C LYS A 169 -9.05 28.39 1.56
N SER A 170 -9.02 27.42 2.47
CA SER A 170 -9.50 27.61 3.85
C SER A 170 -8.48 27.05 4.82
N SER A 171 -8.59 27.46 6.07
CA SER A 171 -7.80 26.93 7.18
C SER A 171 -8.19 25.50 7.58
N VAL A 172 -9.16 24.88 6.90
CA VAL A 172 -9.61 23.52 7.22
C VAL A 172 -8.56 22.52 6.76
N ASN A 173 -7.80 22.04 7.74
CA ASN A 173 -6.82 20.98 7.60
C ASN A 173 -7.09 19.97 8.72
N ILE A 174 -7.44 18.75 8.34
CA ILE A 174 -7.49 17.61 9.25
C ILE A 174 -6.26 16.77 8.95
N GLU A 175 -5.52 16.44 10.00
CA GLU A 175 -4.35 15.59 9.96
C GLU A 175 -4.45 14.63 11.16
N LEU A 176 -4.52 13.34 10.86
CA LEU A 176 -4.46 12.25 11.83
C LEU A 176 -3.14 11.52 11.60
N SER A 177 -2.46 11.18 12.69
CA SER A 177 -1.21 10.44 12.69
C SER A 177 -1.16 9.62 13.97
N GLU A 178 -1.06 8.31 13.81
CA GLU A 178 -1.03 7.34 14.91
C GLU A 178 0.14 6.39 14.70
N ASP A 179 0.88 6.11 15.77
CA ASP A 179 2.04 5.23 15.76
C ASP A 179 1.88 4.16 16.84
N TYR A 180 2.13 2.90 16.47
CA TYR A 180 1.97 1.72 17.32
C TYR A 180 3.25 0.89 17.31
N VAL A 181 3.62 0.32 18.46
CA VAL A 181 4.80 -0.54 18.61
C VAL A 181 4.47 -1.69 19.55
N GLY A 182 4.82 -2.91 19.16
CA GLY A 182 4.67 -4.12 19.97
C GLY A 182 3.83 -5.19 19.28
N ASN A 183 3.08 -5.95 20.08
CA ASN A 183 2.12 -6.93 19.61
C ASN A 183 0.70 -6.39 19.84
N PHE A 184 -0.03 -6.12 18.77
CA PHE A 184 -1.32 -5.44 18.83
C PHE A 184 -2.21 -5.83 17.65
N THR A 185 -3.50 -5.52 17.81
CA THR A 185 -4.50 -5.61 16.74
C THR A 185 -5.06 -4.21 16.47
N LEU A 186 -5.27 -3.86 15.20
CA LEU A 186 -5.94 -2.61 14.79
C LEU A 186 -7.25 -2.95 14.08
N ASN A 187 -8.33 -2.30 14.49
CA ASN A 187 -9.61 -2.32 13.79
C ASN A 187 -10.09 -0.88 13.66
N GLU A 188 -9.93 -0.30 12.47
CA GLU A 188 -10.09 1.14 12.25
C GLU A 188 -10.91 1.44 11.01
N GLU A 189 -11.84 2.40 11.11
CA GLU A 189 -12.57 2.96 9.98
C GLU A 189 -12.45 4.49 9.98
N LEU A 190 -11.77 5.03 8.97
CA LEU A 190 -11.64 6.48 8.75
C LEU A 190 -12.50 6.91 7.57
N ILE A 191 -13.43 7.84 7.82
CA ILE A 191 -14.31 8.40 6.79
C ILE A 191 -14.11 9.92 6.69
N LEU A 192 -13.62 10.36 5.54
CA LEU A 192 -13.47 11.77 5.22
C LEU A 192 -14.57 12.19 4.23
N VAL A 193 -15.54 12.95 4.75
CA VAL A 193 -16.68 13.46 3.96
C VAL A 193 -16.53 14.95 3.68
N ARG A 194 -16.72 15.34 2.42
CA ARG A 194 -16.71 16.74 2.01
C ARG A 194 -18.13 17.21 1.76
N LYS A 195 -18.62 18.16 2.56
CA LYS A 195 -19.92 18.79 2.32
C LYS A 195 -19.77 19.77 1.14
N LEU A 196 -20.38 19.46 -0.01
CA LEU A 196 -20.51 20.42 -1.09
C LEU A 196 -21.53 21.48 -0.62
N ARG A 197 -21.12 22.74 -0.54
CA ARG A 197 -22.08 23.84 -0.44
C ARG A 197 -22.90 23.81 -1.75
N LYS A 198 -24.21 23.69 -1.62
CA LYS A 198 -25.17 23.90 -2.71
C LYS A 198 -25.06 25.33 -3.21
#